data_AF-A0A516IS83-F1
#
_entry.id   AF-A0A516IS83-F1
#
_cell.length_a   1.000
_cell.length_b   1.000
_cell.length_c   1.000
_cell.angle_alpha   90.00
_cell.angle_beta   90.00
_cell.angle_gamma   90.00
#
_symmetry.space_group_name_H-M   'P 1'
#
loop_
_entity.id
_entity.type
_entity.pdbx_description
1 polymer ?
#
loop_
_entity_poly.entity_id
_entity_poly.type
_entity_poly.pdbx_seq_one_letter_code
_entity_poly.pdbx_strand_id
1 'polypeptide(L)'
;MKQRSIFLIGAGAVAGFAALWHGPLGAGERMAQRAETIARRTLVYYELPMIEARMERGPLARRLVLRGPADPFQRAELVRILDDIPGILEVRWDDSTPAVQPRKS
;
A
#
# COMPACT_ATOMS: atom_id res chain seq x y z
N MET A 1 2.49 26.15 -39.33
CA MET A 1 2.97 26.23 -37.93
C MET A 1 4.49 26.33 -37.94
N LYS A 2 5.11 27.25 -37.18
CA LYS A 2 6.58 27.45 -37.19
C LYS A 2 7.28 26.29 -36.45
N GLN A 3 8.37 25.76 -37.01
CA GLN A 3 9.15 24.64 -36.44
C GLN A 3 9.53 24.83 -34.96
N ARG A 4 9.78 26.08 -34.54
CA ARG A 4 10.01 26.45 -33.14
C ARG A 4 8.88 26.06 -32.19
N SER A 5 7.62 26.20 -32.62
CA SER A 5 6.46 25.85 -31.79
C SER A 5 6.36 24.34 -31.58
N ILE A 6 6.69 23.54 -32.60
CA ILE A 6 6.72 22.08 -32.51
C ILE A 6 7.82 21.63 -31.54
N PHE A 7 9.00 22.25 -31.63
CA PHE A 7 10.13 21.96 -30.73
C PHE A 7 9.80 22.29 -29.27
N LEU A 8 9.18 23.44 -29.00
CA LEU A 8 8.80 23.85 -27.64
C LEU A 8 7.74 22.94 -27.03
N ILE A 9 6.76 22.49 -27.82
CA ILE A 9 5.75 21.53 -27.37
C ILE A 9 6.40 20.19 -27.03
N GLY A 10 7.31 19.70 -27.90
CA GLY A 10 8.04 18.45 -27.65
C GLY A 10 8.88 18.50 -26.38
N ALA A 11 9.65 19.58 -26.19
CA ALA A 11 10.47 19.78 -24.99
C ALA A 11 9.61 19.88 -23.72
N GLY A 12 8.49 20.61 -23.77
CA GLY A 12 7.55 20.74 -22.66
C GLY A 12 6.90 19.40 -22.27
N ALA A 13 6.52 18.58 -23.26
CA ALA A 13 5.93 17.26 -23.01
C ALA A 13 6.92 16.31 -22.32
N VAL A 14 8.17 16.26 -22.79
CA VAL A 14 9.22 15.42 -22.19
C VAL A 14 9.54 15.86 -20.76
N ALA A 15 9.67 17.17 -20.53
CA ALA A 15 9.92 17.71 -19.19
C ALA A 15 8.74 17.42 -18.24
N GLY A 16 7.49 17.55 -18.71
CA GLY A 16 6.31 17.20 -17.94
C GLY A 16 6.25 15.72 -17.57
N PHE A 17 6.55 14.82 -18.52
CA PHE A 17 6.62 13.38 -18.24
C PHE A 17 7.75 13.02 -17.27
N ALA A 18 8.93 13.62 -17.41
CA ALA A 18 10.04 13.40 -16.50
C ALA A 18 9.70 13.87 -15.08
N ALA A 19 9.08 15.05 -14.94
CA ALA A 19 8.62 15.55 -13.65
C ALA A 19 7.55 14.64 -13.01
N LEU A 20 6.64 14.10 -13.81
CA LEU A 20 5.62 13.16 -13.35
C LEU A 20 6.22 11.82 -12.92
N TRP A 21 7.21 11.32 -13.66
CA TRP A 21 7.92 10.08 -13.36
C TRP A 21 8.78 10.19 -12.09
N HIS A 22 9.50 11.30 -11.93
CA HIS A 22 10.43 11.50 -10.80
C HIS A 22 9.79 12.13 -9.56
N GLY A 23 8.62 12.76 -9.67
CA GLY A 23 7.93 13.40 -8.55
C GLY A 23 6.88 12.50 -7.89
N PRO A 24 5.63 12.55 -8.35
CA PRO A 24 4.50 11.89 -7.68
C PRO A 24 4.55 10.36 -7.71
N LEU A 25 5.03 9.74 -8.79
CA LEU A 25 5.12 8.27 -8.86
C LEU A 25 6.13 7.70 -7.85
N GLY A 26 7.30 8.33 -7.71
CA GLY A 26 8.28 7.95 -6.69
C GLY A 26 7.85 8.28 -5.25
N ALA A 27 6.96 9.26 -5.05
CA ALA A 27 6.41 9.59 -3.74
C ALA A 27 5.46 8.50 -3.22
N GLY A 28 4.66 7.89 -4.10
CA GLY A 28 3.79 6.76 -3.77
C GLY A 28 4.56 5.56 -3.23
N GLU A 29 5.68 5.22 -3.87
CA GLU A 29 6.50 4.08 -3.44
C GLU A 29 7.10 4.28 -2.03
N ARG A 30 7.60 5.49 -1.74
CA ARG A 30 8.11 5.81 -0.40
C ARG A 30 7.03 5.78 0.67
N MET A 31 5.83 6.25 0.33
CA MET A 31 4.66 6.19 1.21
C MET A 31 4.27 4.74 1.49
N ALA A 32 4.19 3.91 0.45
CA ALA A 32 3.88 2.49 0.57
C ALA A 32 4.90 1.78 1.49
N GLN A 33 6.21 2.00 1.27
CA GLN A 33 7.26 1.43 2.11
C GLN A 33 7.16 1.87 3.58
N ARG A 34 6.81 3.13 3.83
CA ARG A 34 6.59 3.63 5.20
C ARG A 34 5.38 2.96 5.85
N ALA A 35 4.25 2.86 5.14
CA ALA A 35 3.04 2.21 5.62
C ALA A 35 3.31 0.72 5.93
N GLU A 36 3.98 -0.02 5.04
CA GLU A 36 4.37 -1.41 5.28
C GLU A 36 5.28 -1.55 6.50
N THR A 37 6.23 -0.63 6.68
CA THR A 37 7.14 -0.63 7.84
C THR A 37 6.38 -0.42 9.15
N ILE A 38 5.43 0.51 9.18
CA ILE A 38 4.58 0.75 10.35
C ILE A 38 3.74 -0.48 10.63
N ALA A 39 3.03 -1.00 9.62
CA ALA A 39 2.20 -2.20 9.75
C ALA A 39 3.01 -3.40 10.26
N ARG A 40 4.22 -3.61 9.75
CA ARG A 40 5.12 -4.68 10.22
C ARG A 40 5.48 -4.51 11.70
N ARG A 41 5.80 -3.30 12.14
CA ARG A 41 6.10 -3.03 13.56
C ARG A 41 4.90 -3.28 14.45
N THR A 42 3.71 -2.86 14.01
CA THR A 42 2.45 -3.11 14.72
C THR A 42 2.20 -4.62 14.85
N LEU A 43 2.34 -5.39 13.77
CA LEU A 43 2.16 -6.85 13.80
C LEU A 43 3.16 -7.53 14.74
N VAL A 44 4.43 -7.10 14.76
CA VAL A 44 5.43 -7.60 15.70
C VAL A 44 5.07 -7.24 17.14
N TYR A 45 4.59 -6.01 17.39
CA TYR A 45 4.17 -5.56 18.71
C TYR A 45 3.00 -6.38 19.28
N TYR A 46 2.04 -6.79 18.44
CA TYR A 46 0.94 -7.68 18.81
C TYR A 46 1.32 -9.17 18.79
N GLU A 47 2.60 -9.51 18.69
CA GLU A 47 3.12 -10.89 18.66
C GLU A 47 2.59 -11.74 17.49
N LEU A 48 2.29 -11.09 16.35
CA LEU A 48 1.79 -11.72 15.14
C LEU A 48 2.77 -11.60 13.95
N PRO A 49 4.04 -12.03 14.09
CA PRO A 49 5.05 -11.87 13.03
C PRO A 49 4.77 -12.71 11.77
N MET A 50 3.96 -13.78 11.91
CA MET A 50 3.54 -14.67 10.83
C MET A 50 2.51 -14.05 9.87
N ILE A 51 1.90 -12.93 10.26
CA ILE A 51 1.00 -12.17 9.40
C ILE A 51 1.86 -11.25 8.53
N GLU A 52 1.58 -11.23 7.24
CA GLU A 52 2.18 -10.33 6.28
C GLU A 52 1.23 -9.18 5.97
N ALA A 53 1.76 -7.96 5.94
CA ALA A 53 1.07 -6.76 5.48
C ALA A 53 1.81 -6.21 4.27
N ARG A 54 1.11 -6.08 3.14
CA ARG A 54 1.67 -5.57 1.88
C ARG A 54 0.75 -4.56 1.25
N MET A 55 1.33 -3.49 0.72
CA MET A 55 0.59 -2.51 -0.08
C MET A 55 0.29 -3.09 -1.45
N GLU A 56 -0.94 -2.90 -1.91
CA GLU A 56 -1.32 -3.21 -3.27
C GLU A 56 -0.56 -2.30 -4.24
N ARG A 57 0.07 -2.88 -5.27
CA ARG A 57 0.85 -2.11 -6.26
C ARG A 57 -0.10 -1.53 -7.31
N GLY A 58 -0.11 -0.20 -7.42
CA GLY A 58 -0.81 0.52 -8.47
C GLY A 58 -0.60 2.02 -8.34
N PRO A 59 -0.67 2.81 -9.43
CA PRO A 59 -0.32 4.23 -9.43
C PRO A 59 -1.16 5.10 -8.47
N LEU A 60 -2.24 4.57 -7.90
CA LEU A 60 -3.09 5.22 -6.89
C LEU A 60 -3.62 4.24 -5.82
N ALA A 61 -3.13 3.01 -5.78
CA ALA A 61 -3.63 2.03 -4.82
C ALA A 61 -3.14 2.38 -3.41
N ARG A 62 -4.08 2.65 -2.50
CA ARG A 62 -3.83 2.93 -1.07
C ARG A 62 -4.41 1.85 -0.19
N ARG A 63 -4.32 0.61 -0.65
CA ARG A 63 -4.88 -0.55 0.02
C ARG A 63 -3.79 -1.40 0.63
N LEU A 64 -3.95 -1.75 1.89
CA LEU A 64 -3.10 -2.72 2.58
C LEU A 64 -3.79 -4.08 2.60
N VAL A 65 -3.08 -5.11 2.15
CA VAL A 65 -3.56 -6.48 2.12
C VAL A 65 -2.84 -7.28 3.20
N LEU A 66 -3.62 -7.91 4.06
CA LEU A 66 -3.15 -8.79 5.12
C LEU A 66 -3.23 -10.26 4.70
N ARG A 67 -2.20 -11.03 5.02
CA ARG A 67 -2.10 -12.47 4.72
C ARG A 67 -1.54 -13.21 5.92
N GLY A 68 -1.97 -14.44 6.13
CA GLY A 68 -1.46 -15.33 7.18
C GLY A 68 -2.54 -16.01 8.02
N PRO A 69 -2.11 -16.84 8.99
CA PRO A 69 -3.01 -17.51 9.90
C PRO A 69 -3.50 -16.53 10.97
N ALA A 70 -4.81 -16.29 11.01
CA ALA A 70 -5.48 -15.53 12.05
C ALA A 70 -6.94 -16.00 12.14
N ASP A 71 -7.50 -15.97 13.35
CA ASP A 71 -8.92 -16.22 13.56
C ASP A 71 -9.78 -15.01 13.13
N PRO A 72 -11.11 -15.17 12.96
CA PRO A 72 -11.97 -14.08 12.48
C PRO A 72 -11.95 -12.82 13.35
N PHE A 73 -11.81 -12.97 14.67
CA PHE A 73 -11.74 -11.83 15.60
C PHE A 73 -10.43 -11.08 15.42
N GLN A 74 -9.30 -11.81 15.40
CA GLN A 74 -7.98 -11.23 15.12
C GLN A 74 -7.95 -10.51 13.77
N ARG A 75 -8.55 -11.09 12.72
CA ARG A 75 -8.65 -10.45 11.40
C ARG A 75 -9.38 -9.12 11.46
N ALA A 76 -10.56 -9.09 12.09
CA ALA A 76 -11.36 -7.87 12.22
C ALA A 76 -10.63 -6.79 13.03
N GLU A 77 -9.98 -7.18 14.13
CA GLU A 77 -9.28 -6.25 15.00
C GLU A 77 -8.02 -5.68 14.34
N LEU A 78 -7.25 -6.51 13.62
CA LEU A 78 -6.09 -6.05 12.87
C LEU A 78 -6.47 -5.12 11.73
N VAL A 79 -7.57 -5.39 11.02
CA VAL A 79 -8.11 -4.48 10.02
C VAL A 79 -8.40 -3.13 10.67
N ARG A 80 -9.12 -3.11 11.80
CA ARG A 80 -9.44 -1.88 12.53
C ARG A 80 -8.20 -1.10 12.97
N ILE A 81 -7.21 -1.77 13.55
CA ILE A 81 -5.99 -1.12 14.06
C ILE A 81 -5.14 -0.56 12.92
N LEU A 82 -5.02 -1.29 11.81
CA LEU A 82 -4.15 -0.89 10.70
C LEU A 82 -4.80 0.14 9.77
N ASP A 83 -6.12 0.28 9.80
CA ASP A 83 -6.85 1.30 9.03
C ASP A 83 -6.52 2.72 9.50
N ASP A 84 -6.07 2.86 10.76
CA ASP A 84 -5.63 4.13 11.33
C ASP A 84 -4.22 4.57 10.84
N ILE A 85 -3.51 3.75 10.05
CA ILE A 85 -2.18 4.12 9.54
C ILE A 85 -2.30 5.25 8.51
N PRO A 86 -1.61 6.39 8.70
CA PRO A 86 -1.69 7.52 7.78
C PRO A 86 -1.33 7.13 6.35
N GLY A 87 -2.23 7.45 5.42
CA GLY A 87 -2.05 7.21 3.99
C GLY A 87 -2.63 5.91 3.47
N ILE A 88 -3.11 5.03 4.36
CA ILE A 88 -3.93 3.89 3.98
C ILE A 88 -5.37 4.40 3.80
N LEU A 89 -6.06 3.91 2.78
CA LEU A 89 -7.47 4.19 2.50
C LEU A 89 -8.35 2.99 2.87
N GLU A 90 -7.78 1.79 2.78
CA GLU A 90 -8.49 0.54 3.05
C GLU A 90 -7.51 -0.53 3.52
N VAL A 91 -7.88 -1.25 4.56
CA VAL A 91 -7.22 -2.50 4.97
C VAL A 91 -8.17 -3.66 4.74
N ARG A 92 -7.68 -4.73 4.11
CA ARG A 92 -8.45 -5.96 3.95
C ARG A 92 -7.61 -7.20 4.13
N TRP A 93 -8.27 -8.30 4.42
CA TRP A 93 -7.65 -9.62 4.37
C TRP A 93 -7.62 -10.13 2.93
N ASP A 94 -6.61 -10.93 2.59
CA ASP A 94 -6.60 -11.67 1.34
C ASP A 94 -7.58 -12.84 1.40
N ASP A 95 -8.60 -12.80 0.55
CA ASP A 95 -9.65 -13.81 0.46
C ASP A 95 -9.12 -15.21 0.11
N SER A 96 -7.93 -15.30 -0.48
CA SER A 96 -7.26 -16.58 -0.76
C SER A 96 -6.65 -17.24 0.49
N THR A 97 -6.56 -16.53 1.61
CA THR A 97 -5.99 -17.06 2.86
C THR A 97 -7.10 -17.61 3.77
N PRO A 98 -7.19 -18.93 3.98
CA PRO A 98 -8.22 -19.52 4.84
C PRO A 98 -8.08 -19.05 6.29
N ALA A 99 -9.21 -18.73 6.93
CA ALA A 99 -9.25 -18.37 8.34
C ALA A 99 -8.91 -19.58 9.21
N VAL A 100 -8.09 -19.36 10.23
CA VAL A 100 -7.86 -20.40 11.24
C VAL A 100 -9.08 -20.44 12.14
N GLN A 101 -9.64 -21.62 12.35
CA GLN A 101 -10.78 -21.76 13.25
C GLN A 101 -10.34 -21.52 14.69
N PRO A 102 -11.11 -20.79 15.50
CA PRO A 102 -10.80 -20.60 16.90
C PRO A 102 -10.79 -21.97 17.60
N ARG A 103 -9.70 -22.28 18.28
CA ARG A 103 -9.59 -23.51 19.07
C ARG A 103 -10.54 -23.34 20.26
N LYS A 104 -11.68 -24.03 20.24
CA LYS A 104 -12.62 -24.08 21.37
C LYS A 104 -11.86 -24.63 22.58
N SER A 105 -11.66 -23.80 23.60
CA SER A 105 -11.21 -24.19 24.93
C SER A 105 -12.39 -24.65 25.77
#